data_AF-A0A016VZR7-F1
#
_entry.id   AF-A0A016VZR7-F1
#
_cell.length_a   1.000
_cell.length_b   1.000
_cell.length_c   1.000
_cell.angle_alpha   90.00
_cell.angle_beta   90.00
_cell.angle_gamma   90.00
#
_symmetry.space_group_name_H-M   'P 1'
#
loop_
_entity.id
_entity.type
_entity.pdbx_description
1 polymer ?
#
loop_
_entity_poly.entity_id
_entity_poly.type
_entity_poly.pdbx_seq_one_letter_code
_entity_poly.pdbx_strand_id
1 'polypeptide(L)'
;MDLKVRRPKKARARTDTQRIKWWKRKEQKDKVLPASLSCLTSSTGCTVEEQWNATVNAMKDSAVGVLGRTSPGKTKIEKATWWWNDEVQAAIARKKSEYKRWMRTRRIEDRDTYLVAKREAKKCVAIAKSQHHKELYDALNTSEGEKLLYRLMKARHRSTTMVTGHLGIIKAANGNILRDPNDVMERWRQYFEQTFNEEFPHPPIPFVKGVQGPVLPVAPAEVSEAIRKMKPNKATGSDDIPTDVWKLIGESGAAWLSKFFNRMLAESQTPEVWQMSTTVPVWKGKGGGANRYWR
;
A
#
# COMPACT_ATOMS: atom_id res chain seq x y z
N MET A 1 -9.38 44.24 -17.89
CA MET A 1 -9.25 43.85 -16.47
C MET A 1 -8.89 42.37 -16.43
N ASP A 2 -7.66 42.03 -16.05
CA ASP A 2 -7.21 40.62 -15.99
C ASP A 2 -7.68 39.95 -14.69
N LEU A 3 -8.59 39.00 -14.82
CA LEU A 3 -9.06 38.15 -13.72
C LEU A 3 -7.94 37.22 -13.23
N LYS A 4 -7.23 37.66 -12.17
CA LYS A 4 -6.28 36.80 -11.43
C LYS A 4 -7.05 35.76 -10.61
N VAL A 5 -7.30 34.60 -11.23
CA VAL A 5 -7.80 33.41 -10.52
C VAL A 5 -6.71 32.90 -9.57
N ARG A 6 -6.80 33.28 -8.29
CA ARG A 6 -5.96 32.72 -7.22
C ARG A 6 -6.35 31.26 -7.01
N ARG A 7 -5.63 30.33 -7.65
CA ARG A 7 -5.75 28.90 -7.32
C ARG A 7 -5.24 28.69 -5.89
N PRO A 8 -6.04 28.12 -4.97
CA PRO A 8 -5.55 27.81 -3.63
C PRO A 8 -4.35 26.86 -3.72
N LYS A 9 -3.30 27.13 -2.95
CA LYS A 9 -2.14 26.24 -2.85
C LYS A 9 -2.62 24.92 -2.26
N LYS A 10 -2.71 23.87 -3.08
CA LYS A 10 -3.02 22.52 -2.61
C LYS A 10 -2.00 22.12 -1.55
N ALA A 11 -2.46 21.89 -0.32
CA ALA A 11 -1.64 21.29 0.72
C ALA A 11 -1.17 19.92 0.22
N ARG A 12 0.13 19.65 0.32
CA ARG A 12 0.66 18.35 -0.06
C ARG A 12 0.17 17.32 0.95
N ALA A 13 -0.41 16.22 0.46
CA ALA A 13 -0.82 15.09 1.29
C ALA A 13 0.36 14.66 2.18
N ARG A 14 0.10 14.59 3.49
CA ARG A 14 1.04 14.07 4.48
C ARG A 14 0.74 12.59 4.71
N THR A 15 1.75 11.81 5.04
CA THR A 15 1.50 10.47 5.58
C THR A 15 0.91 10.60 6.97
N ASP A 16 -0.38 10.33 7.10
CA ASP A 16 -1.10 10.35 8.39
C ASP A 16 -0.84 9.07 9.21
N THR A 17 -0.76 7.91 8.54
CA THR A 17 -0.67 6.62 9.22
C THR A 17 0.76 6.11 9.34
N GLN A 18 1.10 5.63 10.53
CA GLN A 18 2.31 4.84 10.75
C GLN A 18 2.11 3.46 10.11
N ARG A 19 3.11 2.99 9.36
CA ARG A 19 3.11 1.69 8.71
C ARG A 19 4.38 0.95 9.06
N ILE A 20 4.28 -0.36 9.28
CA ILE A 20 5.44 -1.23 9.41
C ILE A 20 6.17 -1.26 8.06
N LYS A 21 7.51 -1.17 8.07
CA LYS A 21 8.31 -1.13 6.83
C LYS A 21 8.48 -2.51 6.20
N TRP A 22 7.39 -3.20 5.90
CA TRP A 22 7.37 -4.55 5.33
C TRP A 22 8.18 -4.71 4.03
N TRP A 23 8.45 -3.62 3.30
CA TRP A 23 9.31 -3.63 2.11
C TRP A 23 10.79 -3.90 2.42
N LYS A 24 11.26 -3.62 3.65
CA LYS A 24 12.62 -3.92 4.10
C LYS A 24 12.84 -5.38 4.48
N ARG A 25 11.78 -6.20 4.54
CA ARG A 25 11.87 -7.60 4.97
C ARG A 25 12.86 -8.43 4.16
N LYS A 26 12.98 -8.15 2.86
CA LYS A 26 13.90 -8.88 1.97
C LYS A 26 15.36 -8.65 2.36
N GLU A 27 15.69 -7.45 2.82
CA GLU A 27 17.03 -7.06 3.27
C GLU A 27 17.34 -7.57 4.69
N GLN A 28 16.32 -7.86 5.49
CA GLN A 28 16.46 -8.22 6.91
C GLN A 28 15.85 -9.60 7.23
N LYS A 29 15.82 -10.50 6.25
CA LYS A 29 15.17 -11.81 6.35
C LYS A 29 15.68 -12.60 7.56
N ASP A 30 16.99 -12.57 7.80
CA ASP A 30 17.67 -13.32 8.86
C ASP A 30 17.28 -12.87 10.27
N LYS A 31 16.75 -11.64 10.41
CA LYS A 31 16.24 -11.11 11.67
C LYS A 31 14.73 -11.28 11.79
N VAL A 32 14.00 -11.11 10.69
CA VAL A 32 12.53 -11.23 10.68
C VAL A 32 12.08 -12.67 10.91
N LEU A 33 12.77 -13.66 10.34
CA LEU A 33 12.40 -15.08 10.47
C LEU A 33 12.42 -15.57 11.92
N PRO A 34 13.55 -15.53 12.67
CA PRO A 34 13.58 -16.01 14.05
C PRO A 34 12.62 -15.23 14.96
N ALA A 35 12.51 -13.92 14.73
CA ALA A 35 11.65 -13.07 15.52
C ALA A 35 10.15 -13.29 15.22
N SER A 36 9.79 -13.83 14.05
CA SER A 36 8.40 -14.23 13.75
C SER A 36 8.10 -15.64 14.27
N LEU A 37 9.08 -16.54 14.24
CA LEU A 37 8.97 -17.90 14.79
C LEU A 37 8.75 -17.87 16.31
N SER A 38 9.44 -16.99 17.03
CA SER A 38 9.26 -16.84 18.48
C SER A 38 7.86 -16.38 18.89
N CYS A 39 7.08 -15.83 17.95
CA CYS A 39 5.70 -15.38 18.21
C CYS A 39 4.66 -16.51 18.13
N LEU A 40 5.02 -17.68 17.59
CA LEU A 40 4.09 -18.81 17.39
C LEU A 40 3.83 -19.58 18.69
N THR A 41 3.41 -18.90 19.75
CA THR A 41 3.08 -19.53 21.02
C THR A 41 1.67 -20.11 20.97
N SER A 42 1.47 -21.25 21.62
CA SER A 42 0.15 -21.82 21.88
C SER A 42 -0.10 -21.67 23.37
N SER A 43 -1.07 -20.84 23.75
CA SER A 43 -1.41 -20.65 25.16
C SER A 43 -2.66 -21.47 25.50
N THR A 44 -2.53 -22.38 26.45
CA THR A 44 -3.64 -23.20 26.97
C THR A 44 -4.47 -22.36 27.92
N GLY A 45 -5.74 -22.07 27.57
CA GLY A 45 -6.69 -21.37 28.44
C GLY A 45 -7.13 -19.97 27.97
N CYS A 46 -6.64 -19.48 26.84
CA CYS A 46 -7.13 -18.25 26.20
C CYS A 46 -8.16 -18.57 25.11
N THR A 47 -9.06 -17.65 24.76
CA THR A 47 -10.04 -17.84 23.67
C THR A 47 -9.39 -17.86 22.28
N VAL A 48 -10.12 -18.27 21.23
CA VAL A 48 -9.66 -18.18 19.83
C VAL A 48 -9.25 -16.75 19.46
N GLU A 49 -10.05 -15.76 19.85
CA GLU A 49 -9.80 -14.33 19.61
C GLU A 49 -8.51 -13.87 20.30
N GLU A 50 -8.36 -14.18 21.58
CA GLU A 50 -7.17 -13.82 22.36
C GLU A 50 -5.90 -14.46 21.81
N GLN A 51 -5.97 -15.76 21.43
CA GLN A 51 -4.83 -16.46 20.86
C GLN A 51 -4.38 -15.82 19.53
N TRP A 52 -5.33 -15.49 18.66
CA TRP A 52 -5.05 -14.83 17.39
C TRP A 52 -4.43 -13.46 17.59
N ASN A 53 -5.06 -12.62 18.43
CA ASN A 53 -4.59 -11.27 18.70
C ASN A 53 -3.22 -11.25 19.36
N ALA A 54 -2.98 -12.11 20.35
CA ALA A 54 -1.66 -12.23 20.99
C ALA A 54 -0.57 -12.58 19.97
N THR A 55 -0.84 -13.54 19.08
CA THR A 55 0.12 -13.98 18.07
C THR A 55 0.39 -12.90 17.04
N VAL A 56 -0.66 -12.30 16.48
CA VAL A 56 -0.54 -11.24 15.46
C VAL A 56 0.12 -9.99 16.03
N ASN A 57 -0.22 -9.59 17.26
CA ASN A 57 0.41 -8.44 17.91
C ASN A 57 1.88 -8.71 18.21
N ALA A 58 2.23 -9.90 18.70
CA ALA A 58 3.62 -10.29 18.89
C ALA A 58 4.41 -10.25 17.57
N MET A 59 3.83 -10.74 16.46
CA MET A 59 4.45 -10.64 15.13
C MET A 59 4.62 -9.19 14.66
N LYS A 60 3.62 -8.33 14.89
CA LYS A 60 3.71 -6.89 14.58
C LYS A 60 4.80 -6.21 15.38
N ASP A 61 4.86 -6.44 16.69
CA ASP A 61 5.83 -5.80 17.57
C ASP A 61 7.26 -6.25 17.26
N SER A 62 7.43 -7.55 17.00
CA SER A 62 8.66 -8.13 16.47
C SER A 62 9.08 -7.48 15.15
N ALA A 63 8.15 -7.36 14.19
CA ALA A 63 8.40 -6.70 12.92
C ALA A 63 8.70 -5.20 13.08
N VAL A 64 8.10 -4.53 14.05
CA VAL A 64 8.41 -3.13 14.38
C VAL A 64 9.81 -3.01 14.98
N GLY A 65 10.22 -3.93 15.85
CA GLY A 65 11.58 -3.97 16.39
C GLY A 65 12.65 -4.14 15.31
N VAL A 66 12.38 -5.01 14.33
CA VAL A 66 13.33 -5.29 13.24
C VAL A 66 13.28 -4.23 12.13
N LEU A 67 12.11 -3.96 11.57
CA LEU A 67 11.93 -3.14 10.36
C LEU A 67 11.66 -1.65 10.66
N GLY A 68 11.16 -1.35 11.87
CA GLY A 68 10.72 -0.03 12.29
C GLY A 68 9.41 0.43 11.64
N ARG A 69 8.89 1.56 12.13
CA ARG A 69 7.71 2.26 11.57
C ARG A 69 8.08 3.43 10.67
N THR A 70 7.17 3.84 9.78
CA THR A 70 7.26 5.13 9.09
C THR A 70 7.00 6.28 10.05
N SER A 71 7.71 7.40 9.86
CA SER A 71 7.42 8.63 10.59
C SER A 71 6.16 9.30 10.01
N PRO A 72 5.13 9.62 10.82
CA PRO A 72 3.98 10.38 10.36
C PRO A 72 4.37 11.84 10.06
N GLY A 73 3.50 12.58 9.36
CA GLY A 73 3.68 14.00 9.09
C GLY A 73 4.72 14.35 8.01
N LYS A 74 5.43 13.36 7.45
CA LYS A 74 6.27 13.58 6.28
C LYS A 74 5.40 13.87 5.06
N THR A 75 5.73 14.93 4.35
CA THR A 75 5.15 15.21 3.04
C THR A 75 5.33 13.99 2.15
N LYS A 76 4.27 13.52 1.49
CA LYS A 76 4.39 12.43 0.51
C LYS A 76 5.36 12.90 -0.58
N ILE A 77 6.60 12.42 -0.51
CA ILE A 77 7.61 12.69 -1.54
C ILE A 77 7.17 11.82 -2.70
N GLU A 78 6.75 12.45 -3.80
CA GLU A 78 6.69 11.79 -5.10
C GLU A 78 8.12 11.39 -5.45
N LYS A 79 8.55 10.21 -4.98
CA LYS A 79 9.90 9.65 -5.18
C LYS A 79 10.08 9.14 -6.61
N ALA A 80 9.75 9.98 -7.58
CA ALA A 80 10.18 9.83 -8.95
C ALA A 80 10.92 11.11 -9.31
N THR A 81 12.13 11.24 -8.77
CA THR A 81 13.10 12.20 -9.29
C THR A 81 14.10 11.41 -10.13
N TRP A 82 13.59 10.80 -11.20
CA TRP A 82 14.26 10.16 -12.34
C TRP A 82 15.54 10.85 -12.85
N TRP A 83 15.76 12.13 -12.53
CA TRP A 83 16.97 12.91 -12.83
C TRP A 83 17.92 13.11 -11.62
N TRP A 84 17.68 12.43 -10.49
CA TRP A 84 18.47 12.61 -9.26
C TRP A 84 19.73 11.75 -9.29
N ASN A 85 20.90 12.38 -9.12
CA ASN A 85 22.21 11.74 -9.09
C ASN A 85 23.04 12.21 -7.88
N ASP A 86 24.20 11.59 -7.67
CA ASP A 86 25.07 11.87 -6.51
C ASP A 86 25.60 13.31 -6.50
N GLU A 87 25.84 13.89 -7.68
CA GLU A 87 26.27 15.30 -7.82
C GLU A 87 25.19 16.28 -7.34
N VAL A 88 23.93 16.06 -7.74
CA VAL A 88 22.79 16.84 -7.25
C VAL A 88 22.60 16.67 -5.75
N GLN A 89 22.79 15.44 -5.25
CA GLN A 89 22.69 15.16 -3.82
C GLN A 89 23.76 15.92 -3.02
N ALA A 90 25.02 15.89 -3.47
CA ALA A 90 26.12 16.60 -2.86
C ALA A 90 25.91 18.13 -2.89
N ALA A 91 25.49 18.68 -4.04
CA ALA A 91 25.24 20.11 -4.18
C ALA A 91 24.08 20.59 -3.30
N ILE A 92 23.01 19.80 -3.16
CA ILE A 92 21.89 20.11 -2.26
C ILE A 92 22.29 19.96 -0.78
N ALA A 93 23.12 18.98 -0.45
CA ALA A 93 23.66 18.80 0.90
C ALA A 93 24.52 20.00 1.31
N ARG A 94 25.45 20.43 0.45
CA ARG A 94 26.27 21.63 0.61
C ARG A 94 25.42 22.88 0.77
N LYS A 95 24.45 23.13 -0.12
CA LYS A 95 23.50 24.25 0.05
C LYS A 95 22.81 24.24 1.43
N LYS A 96 22.42 23.07 1.93
CA LYS A 96 21.76 22.93 3.24
C LYS A 96 22.71 23.17 4.41
N SER A 97 23.97 22.71 4.34
CA SER A 97 24.97 22.97 5.39
C SER A 97 25.29 24.46 5.47
N GLU A 98 25.52 25.11 4.34
CA GLU A 98 25.79 26.54 4.25
C GLU A 98 24.62 27.39 4.76
N TYR A 99 23.38 27.02 4.41
CA TYR A 99 22.18 27.67 4.96
C TYR A 99 22.08 27.54 6.48
N LYS A 100 22.39 26.35 7.04
CA LYS A 100 22.41 26.15 8.49
C LYS A 100 23.51 26.99 9.15
N ARG A 101 24.68 27.12 8.52
CA ARG A 101 25.78 27.95 9.02
C ARG A 101 25.36 29.42 9.07
N TRP A 102 24.86 29.96 7.96
CA TRP A 102 24.33 31.33 7.89
C TRP A 102 23.20 31.60 8.90
N MET A 103 22.28 30.65 9.10
CA MET A 103 21.20 30.80 10.06
C MET A 103 21.69 30.91 11.52
N ARG A 104 22.83 30.30 11.85
CA ARG A 104 23.44 30.39 13.19
C ARG A 104 24.27 31.65 13.36
N THR A 105 25.09 32.00 12.37
CA THR A 105 26.07 33.09 12.49
C THR A 105 25.50 34.45 12.10
N ARG A 106 24.51 34.49 11.21
CA ARG A 106 23.91 35.71 10.62
C ARG A 106 24.91 36.67 9.95
N ARG A 107 26.13 36.20 9.69
CA ARG A 107 27.20 36.95 9.03
C ARG A 107 26.95 37.12 7.53
N ILE A 108 27.53 38.17 6.95
CA ILE A 108 27.37 38.50 5.53
C ILE A 108 28.20 37.52 4.67
N GLU A 109 29.38 37.13 5.13
CA GLU A 109 30.26 36.17 4.44
C GLU A 109 29.61 34.78 4.36
N ASP A 110 28.91 34.37 5.43
CA ASP A 110 28.14 33.13 5.45
C ASP A 110 26.90 33.20 4.56
N ARG A 111 26.32 34.39 4.37
CA ARG A 111 25.24 34.59 3.41
C ARG A 111 25.74 34.43 1.99
N ASP A 112 26.91 34.97 1.66
CA ASP A 112 27.47 34.92 0.32
C ASP A 112 27.90 33.50 -0.07
N THR A 113 28.54 32.77 0.84
CA THR A 113 28.86 31.34 0.66
C THR A 113 27.59 30.50 0.45
N TYR A 114 26.51 30.76 1.20
CA TYR A 114 25.20 30.16 0.94
C TYR A 114 24.65 30.52 -0.45
N LEU A 115 24.77 31.77 -0.89
CA LEU A 115 24.27 32.20 -2.20
C LEU A 115 25.02 31.52 -3.35
N VAL A 116 26.34 31.35 -3.23
CA VAL A 116 27.16 30.58 -4.17
C VAL A 116 26.69 29.12 -4.23
N ALA A 117 26.62 28.45 -3.07
CA ALA A 117 26.14 27.07 -2.99
C ALA A 117 24.70 26.90 -3.50
N LYS A 118 23.85 27.92 -3.33
CA LYS A 118 22.48 27.94 -3.87
C LYS A 118 22.46 28.04 -5.39
N ARG A 119 23.35 28.83 -6.00
CA ARG A 119 23.49 28.95 -7.47
C ARG A 119 24.03 27.64 -8.06
N GLU A 120 25.05 27.06 -7.45
CA GLU A 120 25.61 25.77 -7.87
C GLU A 120 24.57 24.65 -7.79
N ALA A 121 23.84 24.54 -6.67
CA ALA A 121 22.78 23.55 -6.55
C ALA A 121 21.69 23.72 -7.62
N LYS A 122 21.35 24.97 -7.99
CA LYS A 122 20.43 25.23 -9.11
C LYS A 122 21.03 24.77 -10.45
N LYS A 123 22.32 25.03 -10.68
CA LYS A 123 23.04 24.64 -11.90
C LYS A 123 23.10 23.11 -12.03
N CYS A 124 23.51 22.39 -10.99
CA CYS A 124 23.57 20.93 -10.99
C CYS A 124 22.19 20.31 -11.26
N VAL A 125 21.12 20.83 -10.62
CA VAL A 125 19.75 20.37 -10.88
C VAL A 125 19.32 20.64 -12.33
N ALA A 126 19.70 21.78 -12.91
CA ALA A 126 19.39 22.10 -14.30
C ALA A 126 20.12 21.17 -15.28
N ILE A 127 21.41 20.92 -15.05
CA ILE A 127 22.23 20.00 -15.86
C ILE A 127 21.66 18.58 -15.79
N ALA A 128 21.42 18.05 -14.60
CA ALA A 128 20.91 16.69 -14.43
C ALA A 128 19.53 16.50 -15.10
N LYS A 129 18.64 17.50 -15.00
CA LYS A 129 17.38 17.50 -15.74
C LYS A 129 17.58 17.53 -17.25
N SER A 130 18.51 18.35 -17.73
CA SER A 130 18.79 18.49 -19.16
C SER A 130 19.38 17.22 -19.75
N GLN A 131 20.34 16.59 -19.07
CA GLN A 131 20.94 15.33 -19.47
C GLN A 131 19.88 14.23 -19.56
N HIS A 132 19.05 14.10 -18.53
CA HIS A 132 18.00 13.09 -18.53
C HIS A 132 16.94 13.34 -19.60
N HIS A 133 16.54 14.60 -19.83
CA HIS A 133 15.64 14.92 -20.95
C HIS A 133 16.29 14.60 -22.30
N LYS A 134 17.59 14.87 -22.46
CA LYS A 134 18.33 14.55 -23.70
C LYS A 134 18.33 13.04 -23.96
N GLU A 135 18.70 12.23 -22.97
CA GLU A 135 18.63 10.76 -23.05
C GLU A 135 17.23 10.27 -23.43
N LEU A 136 16.19 10.87 -22.83
CA LEU A 136 14.81 10.54 -23.18
C LEU A 136 14.50 10.90 -24.64
N TYR A 137 14.88 12.09 -25.11
CA TYR A 137 14.65 12.50 -26.50
C TYR A 137 15.41 11.63 -27.49
N ASP A 138 16.66 11.28 -27.18
CA ASP A 138 17.48 10.38 -28.01
C ASP A 138 16.84 8.99 -28.10
N ALA A 139 16.32 8.45 -26.98
CA ALA A 139 15.58 7.20 -26.97
C ALA A 139 14.26 7.28 -27.75
N LEU A 140 13.58 8.44 -27.76
CA LEU A 140 12.37 8.68 -28.53
C LEU A 140 12.59 8.73 -30.05
N ASN A 141 13.81 9.02 -30.50
CA ASN A 141 14.18 9.03 -31.93
C ASN A 141 14.45 7.62 -32.51
N THR A 142 14.28 6.56 -31.71
CA THR A 142 14.41 5.16 -32.15
C THR A 142 13.03 4.53 -32.40
N SER A 143 12.96 3.44 -33.17
CA SER A 143 11.71 2.67 -33.35
C SER A 143 11.16 2.07 -32.05
N GLU A 144 12.02 1.86 -31.05
CA GLU A 144 11.63 1.46 -29.69
C GLU A 144 11.09 2.64 -28.85
N GLY A 145 11.44 3.87 -29.25
CA GLY A 145 11.01 5.14 -28.65
C GLY A 145 9.51 5.38 -28.72
N GLU A 146 8.84 4.93 -29.78
CA GLU A 146 7.38 5.04 -29.91
C GLU A 146 6.67 4.29 -28.75
N LYS A 147 7.13 3.09 -28.40
CA LYS A 147 6.60 2.31 -27.26
C LYS A 147 6.86 3.01 -25.92
N LEU A 148 7.97 3.73 -25.79
CA LEU A 148 8.28 4.53 -24.60
C LEU A 148 7.35 5.74 -24.48
N LEU A 149 7.09 6.44 -25.58
CA LEU A 149 6.15 7.57 -25.64
C LEU A 149 4.73 7.14 -25.21
N TYR A 150 4.21 6.04 -25.79
CA TYR A 150 2.92 5.48 -25.40
C TYR A 150 2.86 5.12 -23.91
N ARG A 151 3.93 4.55 -23.35
CA ARG A 151 4.04 4.26 -21.90
C ARG A 151 4.02 5.54 -21.07
N LEU A 152 4.77 6.57 -21.46
CA LEU A 152 4.82 7.86 -20.77
C LEU A 152 3.48 8.60 -20.82
N MET A 153 2.83 8.64 -21.99
CA MET A 153 1.49 9.21 -22.15
C MET A 153 0.46 8.47 -21.29
N LYS A 154 0.50 7.14 -21.25
CA LYS A 154 -0.41 6.33 -20.42
C LYS A 154 -0.15 6.53 -18.92
N ALA A 155 1.10 6.66 -18.50
CA ALA A 155 1.47 6.99 -17.12
C ALA A 155 0.98 8.38 -16.72
N ARG A 156 1.18 9.39 -17.59
CA ARG A 156 0.67 10.76 -17.37
C ARG A 156 -0.85 10.79 -17.31
N HIS A 157 -1.54 10.12 -18.24
CA HIS A 157 -2.99 10.00 -18.23
C HIS A 157 -3.48 9.36 -16.93
N ARG A 158 -2.91 8.23 -16.51
CA ARG A 158 -3.23 7.59 -15.21
C ARG A 158 -3.00 8.54 -14.04
N SER A 159 -1.87 9.26 -14.01
CA SER A 159 -1.58 10.20 -12.91
C SER A 159 -2.57 11.36 -12.87
N THR A 160 -3.00 11.88 -14.01
CA THR A 160 -3.98 12.98 -14.06
C THR A 160 -5.35 12.47 -13.63
N THR A 161 -5.80 11.35 -14.20
CA THR A 161 -7.10 10.75 -13.91
C THR A 161 -7.22 10.26 -12.45
N MET A 162 -6.17 9.66 -11.89
CA MET A 162 -6.14 9.25 -10.47
C MET A 162 -6.07 10.43 -9.50
N VAL A 163 -5.38 11.52 -9.85
CA VAL A 163 -5.28 12.72 -9.01
C VAL A 163 -6.57 13.55 -9.04
N THR A 164 -7.33 13.53 -10.15
CA THR A 164 -8.69 14.11 -10.23
C THR A 164 -9.75 13.22 -9.55
N GLY A 165 -9.55 12.80 -8.30
CA GLY A 165 -10.65 12.47 -7.38
C GLY A 165 -11.79 11.58 -7.89
N HIS A 166 -11.54 10.56 -8.71
CA HIS A 166 -12.62 9.69 -9.19
C HIS A 166 -13.24 8.83 -8.08
N LEU A 167 -12.54 8.66 -6.95
CA LEU A 167 -13.13 8.08 -5.73
C LEU A 167 -14.31 8.89 -5.18
N GLY A 168 -14.39 10.18 -5.49
CA GLY A 168 -15.50 11.04 -5.12
C GLY A 168 -16.57 11.16 -6.20
N ILE A 169 -16.48 10.44 -7.33
CA ILE A 169 -17.43 10.59 -8.44
C ILE A 169 -18.05 9.23 -8.79
N ILE A 170 -19.22 8.96 -8.23
CA ILE A 170 -20.04 7.77 -8.54
C ILE A 170 -21.42 8.15 -9.03
N LYS A 171 -22.07 7.23 -9.76
CA LYS A 171 -23.44 7.43 -10.21
C LYS A 171 -24.42 6.91 -9.16
N ALA A 172 -25.38 7.74 -8.79
CA ALA A 172 -26.56 7.33 -8.04
C ALA A 172 -27.41 6.33 -8.84
N ALA A 173 -28.33 5.64 -8.17
CA ALA A 173 -29.23 4.68 -8.80
C ALA A 173 -30.09 5.32 -9.92
N ASN A 174 -30.47 6.59 -9.75
CA ASN A 174 -31.20 7.40 -10.74
C ASN A 174 -30.32 7.95 -11.88
N GLY A 175 -29.04 7.57 -11.96
CA GLY A 175 -28.12 8.00 -13.02
C GLY A 175 -27.37 9.31 -12.77
N ASN A 176 -27.72 10.06 -11.71
CA ASN A 176 -27.06 11.32 -11.35
C ASN A 176 -25.62 11.11 -10.85
N ILE A 177 -24.76 12.10 -11.05
CA ILE A 177 -23.36 12.04 -10.62
C ILE A 177 -23.21 12.63 -9.21
N LEU A 178 -22.86 11.81 -8.24
CA LEU A 178 -22.55 12.20 -6.87
C LEU A 178 -21.10 12.67 -6.77
N ARG A 179 -20.87 13.75 -6.03
CA ARG A 179 -19.55 14.36 -5.79
C ARG A 179 -19.22 14.55 -4.31
N ASP A 180 -20.23 14.57 -3.46
CA ASP A 180 -20.08 14.74 -2.02
C ASP A 180 -19.60 13.43 -1.37
N PRO A 181 -18.59 13.46 -0.48
CA PRO A 181 -18.06 12.25 0.16
C PRO A 181 -19.10 11.42 0.93
N ASN A 182 -20.09 12.06 1.58
CA ASN A 182 -21.11 11.36 2.36
C ASN A 182 -22.11 10.68 1.43
N ASP A 183 -22.58 11.39 0.41
CA ASP A 183 -23.46 10.81 -0.61
C ASP A 183 -22.79 9.64 -1.34
N VAL A 184 -21.48 9.78 -1.57
CA VAL A 184 -20.67 8.73 -2.19
C VAL A 184 -20.61 7.49 -1.28
N MET A 185 -20.38 7.67 0.02
CA MET A 185 -20.34 6.57 0.98
C MET A 185 -21.70 5.89 1.12
N GLU A 186 -22.77 6.67 1.19
CA GLU A 186 -24.14 6.15 1.30
C GLU A 186 -24.53 5.35 0.05
N ARG A 187 -24.17 5.84 -1.14
CA ARG A 187 -24.38 5.08 -2.38
C ARG A 187 -23.58 3.78 -2.40
N TRP A 188 -22.38 3.75 -1.83
CA TRP A 188 -21.59 2.53 -1.66
C TRP A 188 -22.28 1.54 -0.71
N ARG A 189 -22.77 2.02 0.43
CA ARG A 189 -23.54 1.22 1.40
C ARG A 189 -24.72 0.53 0.71
N GLN A 190 -25.55 1.29 0.02
CA GLN A 190 -26.71 0.78 -0.73
C GLN A 190 -26.33 -0.24 -1.81
N TYR A 191 -25.24 0.02 -2.56
CA TYR A 191 -24.78 -0.91 -3.60
C TYR A 191 -24.39 -2.27 -3.00
N PHE A 192 -23.64 -2.29 -1.91
CA PHE A 192 -23.20 -3.53 -1.29
C PHE A 192 -24.32 -4.25 -0.55
N GLU A 193 -25.24 -3.51 0.09
CA GLU A 193 -26.43 -4.06 0.71
C GLU A 193 -27.31 -4.79 -0.31
N GLN A 194 -27.49 -4.24 -1.51
CA GLN A 194 -28.17 -4.94 -2.61
C GLN A 194 -27.36 -6.14 -3.12
N THR A 195 -26.08 -5.92 -3.47
CA THR A 195 -25.27 -6.93 -4.16
C THR A 195 -24.98 -8.18 -3.31
N PHE A 196 -24.83 -8.02 -1.99
CA PHE A 196 -24.46 -9.13 -1.11
C PHE A 196 -25.65 -9.82 -0.43
N ASN A 197 -26.83 -9.20 -0.39
CA ASN A 197 -28.02 -9.78 0.24
C ASN A 197 -29.08 -10.25 -0.76
N GLU A 198 -29.02 -9.84 -2.03
CA GLU A 198 -29.85 -10.42 -3.08
C GLU A 198 -29.26 -11.80 -3.47
N GLU A 199 -29.91 -12.88 -3.03
CA GLU A 199 -29.61 -14.22 -3.52
C GLU A 199 -29.89 -14.28 -5.03
N PHE A 200 -28.84 -14.50 -5.82
CA PHE A 200 -29.04 -14.78 -7.24
C PHE A 200 -29.80 -16.10 -7.38
N PRO A 201 -30.69 -16.25 -8.37
CA PRO A 201 -31.34 -17.52 -8.66
C PRO A 201 -30.26 -18.57 -8.95
N HIS A 202 -30.00 -19.43 -7.98
CA HIS A 202 -29.08 -20.54 -8.13
C HIS A 202 -29.88 -21.76 -8.55
N PRO A 203 -29.41 -22.56 -9.53
CA PRO A 203 -30.02 -23.86 -9.78
C PRO A 203 -30.02 -24.65 -8.47
N PRO A 204 -31.09 -25.42 -8.19
CA PRO A 204 -31.17 -26.19 -6.96
C PRO A 204 -29.91 -27.03 -6.81
N ILE A 205 -29.19 -26.81 -5.71
CA ILE A 205 -27.98 -27.58 -5.39
C ILE A 205 -28.43 -29.04 -5.34
N PRO A 206 -27.86 -29.94 -6.18
CA PRO A 206 -28.25 -31.33 -6.17
C PRO A 206 -28.15 -31.86 -4.75
N PHE A 207 -29.22 -32.48 -4.25
CA PHE A 207 -29.20 -33.12 -2.95
C PHE A 207 -28.20 -34.29 -3.02
N VAL A 208 -26.98 -34.04 -2.58
CA VAL A 208 -25.99 -35.09 -2.36
C VAL A 208 -26.26 -35.65 -0.97
N LYS A 209 -26.30 -36.98 -0.82
CA LYS A 209 -26.30 -37.58 0.52
C LYS A 209 -25.12 -36.99 1.29
N GLY A 210 -25.40 -36.33 2.41
CA GLY A 210 -24.36 -35.79 3.28
C GLY A 210 -23.35 -36.89 3.59
N VAL A 211 -22.07 -36.60 3.42
CA VAL A 211 -21.01 -37.53 3.79
C VAL A 211 -21.05 -37.65 5.31
N GLN A 212 -21.65 -38.74 5.79
CA GLN A 212 -21.67 -39.10 7.20
C GLN A 212 -20.27 -39.59 7.56
N GLY A 213 -19.52 -38.77 8.30
CA GLY A 213 -18.17 -39.09 8.73
C GLY A 213 -17.59 -38.01 9.64
N PRO A 214 -16.55 -38.34 10.43
CA PRO A 214 -15.86 -37.33 11.24
C PRO A 214 -15.25 -36.27 10.32
N VAL A 215 -15.38 -34.99 10.71
CA VAL A 215 -14.67 -33.90 10.03
C VAL A 215 -13.18 -34.17 10.19
N LEU A 216 -12.49 -34.41 9.07
CA LEU A 216 -11.04 -34.61 9.11
C LEU A 216 -10.37 -33.32 9.59
N PRO A 217 -9.41 -33.41 10.53
CA PRO A 217 -8.68 -32.23 10.99
C PRO A 217 -7.84 -31.67 9.83
N VAL A 218 -7.78 -30.35 9.75
CA VAL A 218 -6.94 -29.62 8.80
C VAL A 218 -5.49 -29.98 9.06
N ALA A 219 -4.83 -30.63 8.10
CA ALA A 219 -3.46 -31.10 8.25
C ALA A 219 -2.45 -29.97 7.99
N PRO A 220 -1.28 -29.95 8.69
CA PRO A 220 -0.22 -28.99 8.41
C PRO A 220 0.25 -28.97 6.96
N ALA A 221 0.26 -30.12 6.29
CA ALA A 221 0.63 -30.25 4.88
C ALA A 221 -0.36 -29.51 3.95
N GLU A 222 -1.66 -29.55 4.24
CA GLU A 222 -2.68 -28.82 3.49
C GLU A 222 -2.48 -27.30 3.64
N VAL A 223 -2.21 -26.85 4.87
CA VAL A 223 -1.93 -25.44 5.15
C VAL A 223 -0.64 -24.98 4.47
N SER A 224 0.42 -25.79 4.52
CA SER A 224 1.69 -25.48 3.85
C SER A 224 1.50 -25.31 2.34
N GLU A 225 0.75 -26.23 1.71
CA GLU A 225 0.43 -26.15 0.29
C GLU A 225 -0.44 -24.92 -0.05
N ALA A 226 -1.39 -24.57 0.81
CA ALA A 226 -2.18 -23.35 0.66
C ALA A 226 -1.28 -22.10 0.72
N ILE A 227 -0.41 -21.97 1.73
CA ILE A 227 0.55 -20.87 1.87
C ILE A 227 1.47 -20.78 0.65
N ARG A 228 1.93 -21.92 0.12
CA ARG A 228 2.75 -22.00 -1.08
C ARG A 228 2.03 -21.40 -2.29
N LYS A 229 0.75 -21.73 -2.49
CA LYS A 229 -0.10 -21.23 -3.60
C LYS A 229 -0.43 -19.74 -3.51
N MET A 230 -0.40 -19.13 -2.33
CA MET A 230 -0.72 -17.71 -2.18
C MET A 230 0.23 -16.82 -3.02
N LYS A 231 -0.26 -15.71 -3.57
CA LYS A 231 0.57 -14.80 -4.38
C LYS A 231 1.33 -13.82 -3.47
N PRO A 232 2.63 -13.57 -3.71
CA PRO A 232 3.40 -12.59 -2.92
C PRO A 232 2.97 -11.15 -3.24
N ASN A 233 3.34 -10.20 -2.37
CA ASN A 233 3.10 -8.76 -2.54
C ASN A 233 1.61 -8.39 -2.73
N LYS A 234 0.72 -9.14 -2.10
CA LYS A 234 -0.70 -8.78 -2.00
C LYS A 234 -0.91 -7.77 -0.88
N ALA A 235 -2.03 -7.05 -0.97
CA ALA A 235 -2.44 -6.14 0.09
C ALA A 235 -2.61 -6.92 1.39
N THR A 236 -2.17 -6.34 2.49
CA THR A 236 -2.41 -6.90 3.82
C THR A 236 -3.89 -6.72 4.19
N GLY A 237 -4.41 -7.65 5.00
CA GLY A 237 -5.74 -7.53 5.56
C GLY A 237 -5.79 -6.51 6.69
N SER A 238 -6.91 -6.49 7.41
CA SER A 238 -7.09 -5.77 8.67
C SER A 238 -6.05 -6.15 9.73
N ASP A 239 -5.50 -7.36 9.64
CA ASP A 239 -4.42 -7.85 10.48
C ASP A 239 -3.05 -7.22 10.18
N ASP A 240 -2.87 -6.45 9.11
CA ASP A 240 -1.59 -5.89 8.64
C ASP A 240 -0.40 -6.90 8.56
N ILE A 241 -0.68 -8.20 8.40
CA ILE A 241 0.34 -9.25 8.23
C ILE A 241 0.45 -9.65 6.75
N PRO A 242 1.60 -9.42 6.08
CA PRO A 242 1.77 -9.85 4.71
C PRO A 242 1.79 -11.38 4.58
N THR A 243 1.18 -11.89 3.50
CA THR A 243 1.32 -13.29 3.08
C THR A 243 2.77 -13.77 3.03
N ASP A 244 3.68 -12.86 2.68
CA ASP A 244 5.11 -13.13 2.61
C ASP A 244 5.73 -13.49 3.97
N VAL A 245 5.11 -13.09 5.09
CA VAL A 245 5.53 -13.49 6.45
C VAL A 245 5.20 -14.96 6.68
N TRP A 246 3.98 -15.40 6.35
CA TRP A 246 3.61 -16.81 6.46
C TRP A 246 4.45 -17.71 5.56
N LYS A 247 4.75 -17.27 4.33
CA LYS A 247 5.69 -17.96 3.44
C LYS A 247 7.12 -18.01 3.97
N LEU A 248 7.53 -16.99 4.74
CA LEU A 248 8.87 -16.93 5.33
C LEU A 248 9.00 -17.92 6.49
N ILE A 249 8.00 -17.98 7.36
CA ILE A 249 7.95 -18.87 8.53
C ILE A 249 7.82 -20.35 8.09
N GLY A 250 7.16 -20.62 6.95
CA GLY A 250 7.12 -21.94 6.33
C GLY A 250 6.38 -22.98 7.17
N GLU A 251 6.95 -24.18 7.29
CA GLU A 251 6.32 -25.34 7.95
C GLU A 251 5.92 -25.08 9.41
N SER A 252 6.72 -24.32 10.16
CA SER A 252 6.38 -23.97 11.54
C SER A 252 5.10 -23.12 11.61
N GLY A 253 4.94 -22.19 10.65
CA GLY A 253 3.75 -21.37 10.53
C GLY A 253 2.54 -22.20 10.09
N ALA A 254 2.74 -23.13 9.15
CA ALA A 254 1.70 -24.05 8.71
C ALA A 254 1.21 -24.97 9.84
N ALA A 255 2.14 -25.51 10.65
CA ALA A 255 1.80 -26.34 11.80
C ALA A 255 1.04 -25.57 12.88
N TRP A 256 1.44 -24.32 13.17
CA TRP A 256 0.72 -23.47 14.11
C TRP A 256 -0.68 -23.11 13.60
N LEU A 257 -0.80 -22.69 12.33
CA LEU A 257 -2.09 -22.36 11.70
C LEU A 257 -3.02 -23.57 11.62
N SER A 258 -2.52 -24.77 11.31
CA SER A 258 -3.32 -25.99 11.32
C SER A 258 -3.92 -26.26 12.71
N LYS A 259 -3.13 -26.14 13.78
CA LYS A 259 -3.64 -26.27 15.16
C LYS A 259 -4.70 -25.21 15.46
N PHE A 260 -4.45 -23.96 15.04
CA PHE A 260 -5.37 -22.85 15.24
C PHE A 260 -6.70 -23.04 14.48
N PHE A 261 -6.66 -23.44 13.21
CA PHE A 261 -7.86 -23.72 12.42
C PHE A 261 -8.68 -24.88 12.99
N ASN A 262 -8.02 -25.96 13.43
CA ASN A 262 -8.72 -27.08 14.06
C ASN A 262 -9.40 -26.66 15.37
N ARG A 263 -8.77 -25.76 16.13
CA ARG A 263 -9.36 -25.18 17.33
C ARG A 263 -10.59 -24.32 17.00
N MET A 264 -10.49 -23.46 16.00
CA MET A 264 -11.63 -22.66 15.51
C MET A 264 -12.82 -23.53 15.11
N LEU A 265 -12.56 -24.62 14.40
CA LEU A 265 -13.59 -25.57 13.97
C LEU A 265 -14.22 -26.29 15.17
N ALA A 266 -13.42 -26.70 16.15
CA ALA A 266 -13.92 -27.36 17.36
C ALA A 266 -14.76 -26.43 18.25
N GLU A 267 -14.34 -25.18 18.40
CA GLU A 267 -15.03 -24.18 19.23
C GLU A 267 -16.14 -23.44 18.47
N SER A 268 -16.25 -23.63 17.15
CA SER A 268 -17.14 -22.87 16.26
C SER A 268 -16.99 -21.34 16.40
N GLN A 269 -15.76 -20.90 16.67
CA GLN A 269 -15.41 -19.49 16.85
C GLN A 269 -14.41 -19.04 15.79
N THR A 270 -14.55 -17.80 15.34
CA THR A 270 -13.63 -17.17 14.39
C THR A 270 -13.18 -15.81 14.91
N PRO A 271 -11.93 -15.39 14.62
CA PRO A 271 -11.51 -14.06 15.01
C PRO A 271 -12.41 -12.97 14.41
N GLU A 272 -12.80 -11.97 15.20
CA GLU A 272 -13.68 -10.88 14.75
C GLU A 272 -13.09 -10.15 13.54
N VAL A 273 -11.77 -9.99 13.53
CA VAL A 273 -11.03 -9.35 12.44
C VAL A 273 -11.18 -10.08 11.09
N TRP A 274 -11.57 -11.36 11.07
CA TRP A 274 -11.85 -12.13 9.86
C TRP A 274 -13.29 -11.96 9.37
N GLN A 275 -14.19 -11.51 10.23
CA GLN A 275 -15.57 -11.15 9.89
C GLN A 275 -15.65 -9.73 9.32
N MET A 276 -14.59 -8.93 9.50
CA MET A 276 -14.49 -7.59 8.96
C MET A 276 -13.82 -7.58 7.58
N SER A 277 -14.42 -6.85 6.63
CA SER A 277 -13.78 -6.56 5.34
C SER A 277 -13.58 -5.06 5.16
N THR A 278 -12.39 -4.67 4.66
CA THR A 278 -12.12 -3.29 4.26
C THR A 278 -12.18 -3.17 2.75
N THR A 279 -13.16 -2.42 2.29
CA THR A 279 -13.43 -2.23 0.87
C THR A 279 -12.77 -0.94 0.38
N VAL A 280 -11.74 -1.09 -0.47
CA VAL A 280 -11.03 0.05 -1.08
C VAL A 280 -11.41 0.11 -2.56
N PRO A 281 -12.17 1.12 -3.01
CA PRO A 281 -12.53 1.22 -4.41
C PRO A 281 -11.28 1.49 -5.26
N VAL A 282 -11.10 0.73 -6.35
CA VAL A 282 -10.00 0.94 -7.29
C VAL A 282 -10.56 1.28 -8.66
N TRP A 283 -10.26 2.47 -9.16
CA TRP A 283 -10.73 2.90 -10.47
C TRP A 283 -10.08 2.08 -11.60
N LYS A 284 -10.89 1.43 -12.45
CA LYS A 284 -10.40 0.54 -13.52
C LYS A 284 -10.26 1.16 -14.91
N GLY A 285 -10.66 2.40 -15.16
CA GLY A 285 -10.75 2.92 -16.53
C GLY A 285 -12.15 2.85 -17.13
N LYS A 286 -12.25 3.02 -18.46
CA LYS A 286 -13.52 3.10 -19.22
C LYS A 286 -14.47 1.93 -18.90
N GLY A 287 -15.70 2.28 -18.52
CA GLY A 287 -16.86 1.43 -18.24
C GLY A 287 -18.00 2.33 -17.72
N GLY A 288 -19.27 2.00 -17.95
CA GLY A 288 -20.40 2.76 -17.39
C GLY A 288 -20.68 2.37 -15.93
N GLY A 289 -21.03 3.34 -15.06
CA GLY A 289 -21.63 3.05 -13.75
C GLY A 289 -20.67 2.57 -12.65
N ALA A 290 -21.24 2.02 -11.56
CA ALA A 290 -20.55 1.42 -10.40
C ALA A 290 -19.68 0.20 -10.76
N ASN A 291 -19.95 -0.41 -11.94
CA ASN A 291 -19.09 -1.42 -12.58
C ASN A 291 -17.68 -0.91 -12.94
N ARG A 292 -17.38 0.39 -12.79
CA ARG A 292 -16.03 0.97 -12.97
C ARG A 292 -15.03 0.61 -11.88
N TYR A 293 -15.46 -0.02 -10.78
CA TYR A 293 -14.67 -0.06 -9.54
C TYR A 293 -14.36 -1.47 -9.00
N TRP A 294 -14.88 -2.58 -9.58
CA TRP A 294 -14.74 -3.91 -8.96
C TRP A 294 -14.29 -5.06 -9.88
N ARG A 295 -13.28 -5.81 -9.39
CA ARG A 295 -13.24 -7.25 -9.07
C ARG A 295 -12.30 -7.35 -7.87
#